data_AF-A0A2P5K8Y9-F1
#
_entry.id   AF-A0A2P5K8Y9-F1
#
_cell.length_a   1.000
_cell.length_b   1.000
_cell.length_c   1.000
_cell.angle_alpha   90.00
_cell.angle_beta   90.00
_cell.angle_gamma   90.00
#
_symmetry.space_group_name_H-M   'P 1'
#
loop_
_entity.id
_entity.type
_entity.pdbx_description
1 polymer ?
#
loop_
_entity_poly.entity_id
_entity_poly.type
_entity_poly.pdbx_seq_one_letter_code
_entity_poly.pdbx_strand_id
1 'polypeptide(L)'
;MHELRLKSLVRVKKYRSYQGSVGRVAPHVLQRQFHAQRPNGKWATDVTEFNMGGHKLYLSPVLDLCNGEIVADEISRRAAFEMVSTMLKKALARLTRHAQVRALPS
;
A
#
# COMPACT_ATOMS: atom_id res chain seq x y z
N MET A 1 -38.55 -4.82 0.36
CA MET A 1 -38.49 -4.47 -1.09
C MET A 1 -38.72 -5.64 -2.05
N HIS A 2 -38.52 -6.90 -1.65
CA HIS A 2 -38.92 -8.06 -2.47
C HIS A 2 -40.41 -8.42 -2.36
N GLU A 3 -41.08 -8.08 -1.25
CA GLU A 3 -42.50 -8.38 -1.03
C GLU A 3 -43.46 -7.56 -1.89
N LEU A 4 -43.10 -6.34 -2.28
CA LEU A 4 -43.99 -5.41 -3.01
C LEU A 4 -43.90 -5.53 -4.55
N ARG A 5 -43.09 -6.46 -5.09
CA ARG A 5 -42.84 -6.63 -6.55
C ARG A 5 -42.45 -5.34 -7.30
N LEU A 6 -42.01 -4.31 -6.61
CA LEU A 6 -41.60 -3.04 -7.19
C LEU A 6 -40.27 -3.22 -7.92
N LYS A 7 -40.29 -3.12 -9.25
CA LYS A 7 -39.08 -3.13 -10.09
C LYS A 7 -38.64 -1.69 -10.37
N SER A 8 -37.41 -1.35 -10.00
CA SER A 8 -36.81 -0.08 -10.43
C SER A 8 -36.66 -0.08 -11.96
N LEU A 9 -37.23 0.92 -12.62
CA LEU A 9 -37.03 1.17 -14.06
C LEU A 9 -35.62 1.71 -14.36
N VAL A 10 -34.89 2.18 -13.33
CA VAL A 10 -33.55 2.72 -13.48
C VAL A 10 -32.52 1.61 -13.40
N ARG A 11 -31.83 1.37 -14.52
CA ARG A 11 -30.70 0.43 -14.58
C ARG A 11 -29.53 0.98 -13.76
N VAL A 12 -29.11 0.25 -12.72
CA VAL A 12 -27.95 0.62 -11.91
C VAL A 12 -26.72 0.70 -12.82
N LYS A 13 -26.12 1.89 -12.93
CA LYS A 13 -24.83 2.06 -13.61
C LYS A 13 -23.74 1.43 -12.77
N LYS A 14 -22.98 0.52 -13.38
CA LYS A 14 -21.79 -0.08 -12.76
C LYS A 14 -20.72 1.01 -12.60
N TYR A 15 -20.22 1.20 -11.39
CA TYR A 15 -19.17 2.17 -11.09
C TYR A 15 -17.91 1.89 -11.92
N ARG A 16 -17.31 2.95 -12.49
CA ARG A 16 -16.05 2.90 -13.23
C ARG A 16 -15.13 4.02 -12.70
N SER A 17 -14.11 3.64 -11.94
CA SER A 17 -13.11 4.57 -11.40
C SER A 17 -12.11 5.05 -12.47
N TYR A 18 -11.85 4.22 -13.49
CA TYR A 18 -10.94 4.56 -14.58
C TYR A 18 -11.59 5.56 -15.54
N GLN A 19 -11.07 6.79 -15.57
CA GLN A 19 -11.54 7.89 -16.42
C GLN A 19 -10.73 8.02 -17.73
N GLY A 20 -9.89 7.03 -18.08
CA GLY A 20 -8.92 7.15 -19.16
C GLY A 20 -7.59 7.76 -18.71
N SER A 21 -6.80 8.28 -19.64
CA SER A 21 -5.53 8.98 -19.38
C SER A 21 -5.79 10.41 -18.87
N VAL A 22 -6.22 10.51 -17.61
CA VAL A 22 -6.38 11.78 -16.89
C VAL A 22 -5.13 12.05 -16.05
N GLY A 23 -4.44 13.16 -16.30
CA GLY A 23 -3.28 13.62 -15.51
C GLY A 23 -1.91 13.23 -16.07
N ARG A 24 -0.86 13.50 -15.28
CA ARG A 24 0.55 13.22 -15.64
C ARG A 24 0.88 11.77 -15.32
N VAL A 25 1.26 10.99 -16.33
CA VAL A 25 1.74 9.61 -16.15
C VAL A 25 3.12 9.66 -15.49
N ALA A 26 3.25 9.04 -14.33
CA ALA A 26 4.54 8.88 -13.67
C ALA A 26 5.43 7.90 -14.46
N PRO A 27 6.75 8.14 -14.55
CA PRO A 27 7.66 7.20 -15.21
C PRO A 27 7.63 5.84 -14.50
N HIS A 28 7.66 4.76 -15.27
CA HIS A 28 7.73 3.39 -14.74
C HIS A 28 9.17 3.05 -14.33
N VAL A 29 9.63 3.67 -13.24
CA VAL A 29 11.01 3.58 -12.74
C VAL A 29 11.42 2.13 -12.45
N LEU A 30 10.50 1.33 -11.89
CA LEU A 30 10.82 -0.02 -11.45
C LEU A 30 10.91 -1.04 -12.59
N GLN A 31 10.27 -0.79 -13.75
CA GLN A 31 10.27 -1.71 -14.90
C GLN A 31 9.89 -3.16 -14.55
N ARG A 32 9.00 -3.37 -13.57
CA ARG A 32 8.66 -4.69 -12.99
C ARG A 32 9.88 -5.49 -12.48
N GLN A 33 11.00 -4.83 -12.20
CA GLN A 33 12.20 -5.44 -11.62
C GLN A 33 12.10 -5.45 -10.09
N PHE A 34 11.35 -6.42 -9.57
CA PHE A 34 11.08 -6.59 -8.12
C PHE A 34 12.20 -7.27 -7.34
N HIS A 35 13.43 -7.29 -7.87
CA HIS A 35 14.60 -7.82 -7.17
C HIS A 35 15.64 -6.70 -6.97
N ALA A 36 16.24 -6.67 -5.77
CA ALA A 36 17.33 -5.79 -5.40
C ALA A 36 18.56 -6.59 -4.97
N GLN A 37 19.76 -6.17 -5.39
CA GLN A 37 21.01 -6.84 -5.02
C GLN A 37 21.53 -6.48 -3.62
N ARG A 38 21.03 -5.39 -3.03
CA ARG A 38 21.45 -4.89 -1.72
C ARG A 38 20.21 -4.51 -0.90
N PRO A 39 20.26 -4.71 0.43
CA PRO A 39 19.20 -4.24 1.33
C PRO A 39 18.96 -2.74 1.15
N ASN A 40 17.72 -2.30 1.35
CA ASN A 40 17.29 -0.92 1.23
C ASN A 40 17.45 -0.30 -0.16
N GLY A 41 17.72 -1.10 -1.20
CA GLY A 41 17.87 -0.62 -2.57
C GLY A 41 16.54 -0.41 -3.30
N LYS A 42 15.57 -1.31 -3.05
CA LYS A 42 14.21 -1.19 -3.58
C LYS A 42 13.23 -1.73 -2.55
N TRP A 43 12.15 -0.99 -2.34
CA TRP A 43 11.05 -1.41 -1.48
C TRP A 43 9.77 -1.51 -2.28
N ALA A 44 8.93 -2.48 -1.92
CA ALA A 44 7.56 -2.58 -2.40
C ALA A 44 6.61 -2.38 -1.21
N THR A 45 5.47 -1.77 -1.48
CA THR A 45 4.40 -1.62 -0.49
C THR A 45 3.08 -2.04 -1.11
N ASP A 46 2.16 -2.48 -0.27
CA ASP A 46 0.79 -2.78 -0.67
C ASP A 46 -0.19 -2.28 0.40
N VAL A 47 -1.49 -2.29 0.09
CA VAL A 47 -2.57 -2.16 1.07
C VAL A 47 -3.53 -3.32 0.89
N THR A 48 -3.55 -4.23 1.87
CA THR A 48 -4.37 -5.43 1.84
C THR A 48 -5.52 -5.34 2.84
N GLU A 49 -6.76 -5.59 2.40
CA GLU A 49 -7.94 -5.73 3.28
C GLU A 49 -8.06 -7.18 3.78
N PHE A 50 -8.33 -7.37 5.07
CA PHE A 50 -8.69 -8.66 5.65
C PHE A 50 -9.80 -8.49 6.69
N ASN A 51 -10.61 -9.54 6.89
CA ASN A 51 -11.67 -9.55 7.91
C ASN A 51 -11.21 -10.31 9.15
N MET A 52 -11.38 -9.69 10.32
CA MET A 52 -11.14 -10.32 11.61
C MET A 52 -12.36 -10.11 12.50
N GLY A 53 -13.05 -11.20 12.85
CA GLY A 53 -14.21 -11.15 13.74
C GLY A 53 -15.36 -10.26 13.24
N GLY A 54 -15.59 -10.19 11.92
CA GLY A 54 -16.62 -9.33 11.32
C GLY A 54 -16.19 -7.87 11.14
N HIS A 55 -14.96 -7.51 11.51
CA HIS A 55 -14.40 -6.19 11.29
C HIS A 55 -13.41 -6.20 10.13
N LYS A 56 -13.56 -5.23 9.22
CA LYS A 56 -12.59 -4.97 8.15
C LYS A 56 -11.35 -4.29 8.73
N LEU A 57 -10.20 -4.85 8.44
CA LEU A 57 -8.88 -4.31 8.76
C LEU A 57 -8.09 -4.17 7.47
N TYR A 58 -7.18 -3.20 7.47
CA TYR A 58 -6.28 -2.90 6.37
C TYR A 58 -4.87 -2.93 6.91
N LEU A 59 -3.99 -3.68 6.26
CA LEU A 59 -2.56 -3.73 6.54
C LEU A 59 -1.83 -3.05 5.40
N SER A 60 -0.90 -2.16 5.75
CA SER A 60 0.06 -1.59 4.80
C SER A 60 1.48 -1.98 5.22
N PRO A 61 2.09 -2.99 4.58
CA PRO A 61 3.46 -3.38 4.84
C PRO A 61 4.44 -2.71 3.86
N VAL A 62 5.71 -2.59 4.29
CA VAL A 62 6.86 -2.28 3.43
C VAL A 62 7.77 -3.48 3.38
N LEU A 63 7.94 -4.02 2.19
CA LEU A 63 8.78 -5.17 1.90
C LEU A 63 10.11 -4.72 1.31
N ASP A 64 11.23 -5.19 1.87
CA ASP A 64 12.53 -5.07 1.24
C ASP A 64 12.70 -6.12 0.14
N LEU A 65 12.94 -5.68 -1.09
CA LEU A 65 13.04 -6.55 -2.26
C LEU A 65 14.38 -7.28 -2.39
N CYS A 66 15.31 -7.07 -1.44
CA CYS A 66 16.56 -7.82 -1.37
C CYS A 66 16.39 -9.16 -0.64
N ASN A 67 15.69 -9.15 0.50
CA ASN A 67 15.60 -10.30 1.41
C ASN A 67 14.17 -10.68 1.80
N GLY A 68 13.16 -9.92 1.36
CA GLY A 68 11.76 -10.16 1.70
C GLY A 68 11.40 -9.76 3.14
N GLU A 69 12.24 -8.98 3.82
CA GLU A 69 11.94 -8.53 5.19
C GLU A 69 10.87 -7.44 5.20
N ILE A 70 9.98 -7.48 6.20
CA ILE A 70 9.07 -6.38 6.49
C ILE A 70 9.81 -5.29 7.27
N VAL A 71 10.07 -4.17 6.59
CA VAL A 71 10.81 -3.02 7.13
C VAL A 71 9.93 -2.24 8.11
N ALA A 72 8.67 -2.07 7.79
CA ALA A 72 7.67 -1.40 8.61
C ALA A 72 6.26 -1.82 8.18
N ASP A 73 5.30 -1.62 9.07
CA ASP A 73 3.89 -1.87 8.81
C ASP A 73 2.99 -0.89 9.59
N GLU A 74 1.76 -0.75 9.11
CA GLU A 74 0.67 -0.09 9.82
C GLU A 74 -0.63 -0.86 9.58
N ILE A 75 -1.44 -1.01 10.63
CA ILE A 75 -2.78 -1.62 10.56
C ILE A 75 -3.82 -0.59 10.97
N SER A 76 -4.90 -0.50 10.21
CA SER A 76 -6.03 0.38 10.53
C SER A 76 -7.37 -0.28 10.22
N ARG A 77 -8.43 0.20 10.86
CA ARG A 77 -9.83 -0.14 10.53
C ARG A 77 -10.33 0.54 9.25
N ARG A 78 -9.56 1.47 8.69
CA ARG A 78 -9.91 2.23 7.48
C ARG A 78 -8.70 2.38 6.58
N ALA A 79 -8.88 2.11 5.28
CA ALA A 79 -7.91 2.46 4.24
C ALA A 79 -7.90 3.98 4.02
N ALA A 80 -7.16 4.70 4.86
CA ALA A 80 -7.01 6.14 4.80
C ALA A 80 -5.56 6.53 4.50
N PHE A 81 -5.36 7.71 3.90
CA PHE A 81 -4.04 8.25 3.60
C PHE A 81 -3.13 8.32 4.84
N GLU A 82 -3.69 8.65 6.01
CA GLU A 82 -2.95 8.69 7.28
C GLU A 82 -2.26 7.37 7.63
N MET A 83 -2.90 6.23 7.34
CA MET A 83 -2.32 4.91 7.57
C MET A 83 -1.05 4.73 6.73
N VAL A 84 -1.13 5.06 5.44
CA VAL A 84 0.00 4.97 4.51
C VAL A 84 1.10 5.96 4.87
N SER A 85 0.73 7.19 5.24
CA SER A 85 1.68 8.22 5.67
C SER A 85 2.44 7.80 6.94
N THR A 86 1.72 7.23 7.91
CA THR A 86 2.30 6.75 9.17
C THR A 86 3.26 5.58 8.93
N MET A 87 2.85 4.60 8.12
CA MET A 87 3.71 3.50 7.69
C MET A 87 5.00 4.02 7.02
N LEU A 88 4.88 4.98 6.08
CA LEU A 88 6.03 5.50 5.35
C LEU A 88 7.01 6.23 6.29
N LYS A 89 6.50 7.01 7.25
CA LYS A 89 7.32 7.64 8.28
C LYS A 89 8.09 6.61 9.11
N LYS A 90 7.44 5.51 9.52
CA LYS A 90 8.10 4.40 10.23
C LYS A 90 9.20 3.76 9.39
N ALA A 91 8.95 3.50 8.11
CA ALA A 91 9.93 2.91 7.20
C ALA A 91 11.16 3.81 7.02
N LEU A 92 10.94 5.10 6.73
CA LEU A 92 12.03 6.07 6.53
C LEU A 92 12.86 6.28 7.81
N ALA A 93 12.24 6.27 8.99
CA ALA A 93 12.95 6.33 10.26
C ALA A 93 13.86 5.10 10.52
N ARG A 94 13.58 3.96 9.87
CA ARG A 94 14.46 2.78 9.94
C ARG A 94 15.70 2.96 9.07
N LEU A 95 15.58 3.57 7.89
CA LEU A 95 16.73 3.89 7.04
C LEU A 95 17.73 4.82 7.70
N THR A 96 17.25 5.88 8.36
CA THR A 96 18.13 6.86 9.02
C THR A 96 18.95 6.22 10.13
N ARG A 97 18.40 5.26 10.88
CA ARG A 97 19.15 4.49 11.89
C ARG A 97 20.26 3.63 11.27
N HIS A 98 19.98 2.92 10.18
CA HIS A 98 20.99 2.09 9.52
C HIS A 98 22.09 2.91 8.82
N ALA A 99 21.75 4.09 8.30
CA ALA A 99 22.72 5.02 7.74
C ALA A 99 23.69 5.56 8.81
N GLN A 100 23.19 5.85 10.02
CA GLN A 100 24.02 6.32 11.14
C GLN A 100 24.97 5.24 11.67
N VAL A 101 24.54 3.97 11.74
CA VAL A 101 25.39 2.86 12.21
C VAL A 101 26.55 2.57 11.24
N ARG A 102 26.37 2.81 9.93
CA ARG A 102 27.40 2.61 8.90
C ARG A 102 28.47 3.72 8.85
N ALA A 103 28.24 4.84 9.52
CA ALA A 103 29.12 6.01 9.51
C ALA A 103 30.13 6.05 10.68
N LEU A 104 30.11 5.04 11.57
CA LEU A 104 31.10 4.90 12.64
C LEU A 104 32.33 4.15 12.11
N PRO A 105 33.55 4.72 12.23
CA PRO A 105 34.76 4.01 11.85
C PRO A 105 35.00 2.83 12.81
N SER A 106 35.43 1.71 12.24
CA SER A 106 35.94 0.52 12.94
C SER A 106 37.28 0.78 13.62
#